data_AF-G7Y835-F1
#
_entry.id   AF-G7Y835-F1
#
_cell.length_a   1.000
_cell.length_b   1.000
_cell.length_c   1.000
_cell.angle_alpha   90.00
_cell.angle_beta   90.00
_cell.angle_gamma   90.00
#
_symmetry.space_group_name_H-M   'P 1'
#
loop_
_entity.id
_entity.type
_entity.pdbx_description
1 polymer ?
#
loop_
_entity_poly.entity_id
_entity_poly.type
_entity_poly.pdbx_seq_one_letter_code
_entity_poly.pdbx_strand_id
1 'polypeptide(L)'
;VDPCDRGALRFLWWENYEFFGEPTEFQWTSHPSGATSSSFCATFALRKTVEEFGSDYAISTCSAIDNNLYVDDCLKSLPDSVTAKCFVNEISALLSKGGFRMRNCSSNDRGVLSAIDPTELTSGVRNLTTDPLPMERALGVQWDTESDTLVIAFNLPTKPPTRRGVLSCISSLYDPLGFVSPWLIPGKCLLQSLCKGGLGWDEPLNDADRTRWDNWLSNLRSLHNLRFPRCIKPREVSGIPHAELHVFCDASETAYSVMAYARFLVDAEVSGCSLVFSKARVAHLNPFRYQ
;
A
#
# COMPACT_ATOMS: atom_id res chain seq x y z
N VAL A 1 -0.35 8.10 -26.61
CA VAL A 1 -1.75 8.29 -27.05
C VAL A 1 -1.76 8.77 -28.48
N ASP A 2 -2.45 8.03 -29.36
CA ASP A 2 -2.61 8.40 -30.76
C ASP A 2 -3.25 9.80 -30.87
N PRO A 3 -2.78 10.70 -31.75
CA PRO A 3 -3.39 12.00 -31.95
C PRO A 3 -4.92 12.00 -32.10
N CYS A 4 -5.53 10.97 -32.70
CA CYS A 4 -6.99 10.90 -32.87
C CYS A 4 -7.74 10.69 -31.53
N ASP A 5 -7.10 10.04 -30.55
CA ASP A 5 -7.70 9.72 -29.25
C ASP A 5 -7.50 10.82 -28.20
N ARG A 6 -6.55 11.75 -28.41
CA ARG A 6 -6.19 12.79 -27.41
C ARG A 6 -7.34 13.72 -27.07
N GLY A 7 -8.32 13.88 -27.96
CA GLY A 7 -9.52 14.68 -27.71
C GLY A 7 -10.31 14.21 -26.49
N ALA A 8 -10.28 12.91 -26.17
CA ALA A 8 -10.93 12.35 -24.99
C ALA A 8 -10.18 12.62 -23.67
N LEU A 9 -8.96 13.17 -23.75
CA LEU A 9 -8.09 13.45 -22.60
C LEU A 9 -7.87 14.96 -22.39
N ARG A 10 -8.86 15.77 -22.79
CA ARG A 10 -8.86 17.21 -22.54
C ARG A 10 -9.23 17.54 -21.10
N PHE A 11 -8.64 18.58 -20.56
CA PHE A 11 -8.96 19.09 -19.24
C PHE A 11 -8.86 20.62 -19.22
N LEU A 12 -9.61 21.22 -18.31
CA LEU A 12 -9.65 22.65 -18.10
C LEU A 12 -8.70 23.02 -16.95
N TRP A 13 -7.98 24.12 -17.12
CA TRP A 13 -7.03 24.65 -16.15
C TRP A 13 -7.30 26.12 -15.88
N TRP A 14 -7.42 26.49 -14.61
CA TRP A 14 -7.52 27.87 -14.17
C TRP A 14 -6.16 28.30 -13.61
N GLU A 15 -5.56 29.33 -14.21
CA GLU A 15 -4.35 29.92 -13.66
C GLU A 15 -4.63 30.56 -12.30
N ASN A 16 -3.66 30.48 -11.39
CA ASN A 16 -3.71 31.09 -10.05
C ASN A 16 -4.89 30.67 -9.15
N TYR A 17 -5.53 29.53 -9.43
CA TYR A 17 -6.71 29.04 -8.68
C TYR A 17 -7.90 30.02 -8.71
N GLU A 18 -7.94 30.93 -9.67
CA GLU A 18 -9.02 31.89 -9.84
C GLU A 18 -10.16 31.26 -10.64
N PHE A 19 -11.10 30.59 -9.95
CA PHE A 19 -12.26 29.92 -10.55
C PHE A 19 -13.30 30.86 -11.20
N PHE A 20 -13.00 32.17 -11.26
CA PHE A 20 -13.87 33.18 -11.84
C PHE A 20 -13.47 33.62 -13.25
N GLY A 21 -12.28 33.20 -13.73
CA GLY A 21 -11.80 33.47 -15.09
C GLY A 21 -12.17 32.38 -16.11
N GLU A 22 -11.92 32.67 -17.40
CA GLU A 22 -12.02 31.64 -18.45
C GLU A 22 -10.90 30.60 -18.29
N PRO A 23 -11.22 29.29 -18.25
CA PRO A 23 -10.20 28.25 -18.19
C PRO A 23 -9.44 28.14 -19.50
N THR A 24 -8.17 27.74 -19.41
CA THR A 24 -7.40 27.26 -20.55
C THR A 24 -7.64 25.76 -20.76
N GLU A 25 -7.90 25.35 -22.00
CA GLU A 25 -8.01 23.94 -22.36
C GLU A 25 -6.63 23.34 -22.66
N PHE A 26 -6.31 22.23 -22.00
CA PHE A 26 -5.14 21.41 -22.26
C PHE A 26 -5.55 20.00 -22.69
N GLN A 27 -4.64 19.28 -23.32
CA GLN A 27 -4.83 17.87 -23.69
C GLN A 27 -3.59 17.04 -23.37
N TRP A 28 -3.79 15.84 -22.86
CA TRP A 28 -2.68 14.90 -22.65
C TRP A 28 -2.16 14.35 -23.98
N THR A 29 -0.84 14.32 -24.13
CA THR A 29 -0.16 13.65 -25.26
C THR A 29 0.38 12.28 -24.88
N SER A 30 0.53 12.02 -23.58
CA SER A 30 0.90 10.76 -22.95
C SER A 30 -0.31 10.09 -22.29
N HIS A 31 -0.14 8.84 -21.85
CA HIS A 31 -1.17 8.13 -21.07
C HIS A 31 -1.23 8.72 -19.65
N PRO A 32 -2.35 9.36 -19.25
CA PRO A 32 -2.44 9.96 -17.92
C PRO A 32 -2.68 8.91 -16.84
N SER A 33 -2.19 9.17 -15.63
CA SER A 33 -2.52 8.39 -14.45
C SER A 33 -4.02 8.45 -14.16
N GLY A 34 -4.61 7.31 -13.80
CA GLY A 34 -6.04 7.21 -13.44
C GLY A 34 -6.99 6.93 -14.62
N ALA A 35 -6.54 7.02 -15.87
CA ALA A 35 -7.34 6.55 -16.99
C ALA A 35 -7.35 5.01 -17.06
N THR A 36 -8.52 4.41 -17.28
CA THR A 36 -8.72 2.95 -17.24
C THR A 36 -7.82 2.19 -18.22
N SER A 37 -7.54 2.74 -19.39
CA SER A 37 -6.68 2.11 -20.40
C SER A 37 -5.18 2.26 -20.11
N SER A 38 -4.76 3.27 -19.34
CA SER A 38 -3.35 3.58 -19.12
C SER A 38 -2.59 2.44 -18.46
N SER A 39 -3.17 1.79 -17.45
CA SER A 39 -2.53 0.66 -16.77
C SER A 39 -2.29 -0.52 -17.72
N PHE A 40 -3.27 -0.83 -18.57
CA PHE A 40 -3.12 -1.88 -19.58
C PHE A 40 -2.00 -1.54 -20.57
N CYS A 41 -2.01 -0.32 -21.13
CA CYS A 41 -0.99 0.11 -22.08
C CYS A 41 0.41 0.09 -21.48
N ALA A 42 0.57 0.54 -20.24
CA ALA A 42 1.85 0.52 -19.52
C ALA A 42 2.36 -0.91 -19.31
N THR A 43 1.53 -1.80 -18.75
CA THR A 43 1.90 -3.21 -18.56
C THR A 43 2.20 -3.91 -19.88
N PHE A 44 1.42 -3.65 -20.93
CA PHE A 44 1.66 -4.21 -22.26
C PHE A 44 3.03 -3.79 -22.81
N ALA A 45 3.36 -2.50 -22.75
CA ALA A 45 4.63 -1.99 -23.27
C ALA A 45 5.84 -2.51 -22.47
N LEU A 46 5.71 -2.65 -21.15
CA LEU A 46 6.73 -3.27 -20.29
C LEU A 46 6.95 -4.75 -20.65
N ARG A 47 5.88 -5.52 -20.84
CA ARG A 47 5.96 -6.91 -21.29
C ARG A 47 6.58 -7.04 -22.68
N LYS A 48 6.18 -6.17 -23.61
CA LYS A 48 6.75 -6.12 -24.96
C LYS A 48 8.25 -5.86 -24.95
N THR A 49 8.71 -5.01 -24.03
CA THR A 49 10.15 -4.76 -23.82
C THR A 49 10.90 -6.02 -23.42
N VAL A 50 10.31 -6.84 -22.53
CA VAL A 50 10.89 -8.14 -22.15
C VAL A 50 10.87 -9.13 -23.31
N GLU A 51 9.79 -9.18 -24.08
CA GLU A 51 9.70 -10.06 -25.26
C GLU A 51 10.77 -9.73 -26.31
N GLU A 52 11.04 -8.44 -26.55
CA GLU A 52 11.95 -8.00 -27.60
C GLU A 52 13.42 -8.00 -27.17
N PHE A 53 13.70 -7.65 -25.91
CA PHE A 53 15.06 -7.41 -25.43
C PHE A 53 15.51 -8.32 -24.28
N GLY A 54 14.62 -9.18 -23.75
CA GLY A 54 14.87 -9.97 -22.55
C GLY A 54 15.78 -11.19 -22.74
N SER A 55 16.14 -11.58 -23.96
CA SER A 55 16.99 -12.76 -24.22
C SER A 55 18.38 -12.67 -23.61
N ASP A 56 18.89 -11.45 -23.46
CA ASP A 56 20.25 -11.17 -22.98
C ASP A 56 20.31 -10.95 -21.46
N TYR A 57 19.19 -11.11 -20.76
CA TYR A 57 19.05 -10.81 -19.33
C TYR A 57 18.65 -12.05 -18.53
N ALA A 58 18.89 -12.03 -17.22
CA ALA A 58 18.50 -13.14 -16.36
C ALA A 58 16.98 -13.35 -16.34
N ILE A 59 16.56 -14.63 -16.34
CA ILE A 59 15.14 -15.01 -16.27
C ILE A 59 14.45 -14.40 -15.03
N SER A 60 15.16 -14.32 -13.91
CA SER A 60 14.67 -13.68 -12.67
C SER A 60 14.39 -12.18 -12.84
N THR A 61 15.15 -11.51 -13.70
CA THR A 61 14.96 -10.08 -14.02
C THR A 61 13.76 -9.91 -14.94
N CYS A 62 13.68 -10.70 -16.02
CA CYS A 62 12.56 -10.67 -16.96
C CYS A 62 11.22 -10.99 -16.27
N SER A 63 11.19 -12.03 -15.45
CA SER A 63 9.98 -12.44 -14.71
C SER A 63 9.53 -11.44 -13.64
N ALA A 64 10.37 -10.49 -13.22
CA ALA A 64 9.96 -9.44 -12.29
C ALA A 64 8.93 -8.50 -12.94
N ILE A 65 8.96 -8.33 -14.26
CA ILE A 65 7.98 -7.49 -14.96
C ILE A 65 6.56 -8.06 -14.84
N ASP A 66 6.43 -9.38 -14.79
CA ASP A 66 5.13 -10.04 -14.65
C ASP A 66 4.67 -10.22 -13.22
N ASN A 67 5.61 -10.44 -12.30
CA ASN A 67 5.30 -10.90 -10.94
C ASN A 67 5.52 -9.84 -9.86
N ASN A 68 6.20 -8.73 -10.19
CA ASN A 68 6.66 -7.75 -9.21
C ASN A 68 6.31 -6.30 -9.59
N LEU A 69 5.72 -6.04 -10.76
CA LEU A 69 5.18 -4.74 -11.11
C LEU A 69 3.69 -4.64 -10.79
N TYR A 70 3.30 -3.56 -10.14
CA TYR A 70 1.92 -3.11 -10.04
C TYR A 70 1.78 -1.78 -10.75
N VAL A 71 1.24 -1.82 -11.98
CA VAL A 71 1.18 -0.65 -12.88
C VAL A 71 2.59 -0.08 -13.11
N ASP A 72 2.96 1.00 -12.43
CA ASP A 72 4.23 1.69 -12.49
C ASP A 72 5.17 1.43 -11.28
N ASP A 73 4.69 0.73 -10.25
CA ASP A 73 5.47 0.41 -9.05
C ASP A 73 6.14 -0.97 -9.14
N CYS A 74 7.48 -1.03 -9.11
CA CYS A 74 8.25 -2.29 -9.05
C CYS A 74 8.61 -2.65 -7.60
N LEU A 75 8.08 -3.77 -7.12
CA LEU A 75 8.29 -4.26 -5.76
C LEU A 75 8.95 -5.64 -5.78
N LYS A 76 10.27 -5.67 -5.58
CA LYS A 76 11.05 -6.91 -5.53
C LYS A 76 11.80 -7.03 -4.21
N SER A 77 11.62 -8.16 -3.54
CA SER A 77 12.46 -8.57 -2.39
C SER A 77 13.50 -9.59 -2.86
N LEU A 78 14.74 -9.42 -2.43
CA LEU A 78 15.88 -10.24 -2.80
C LEU A 78 16.65 -10.65 -1.54
N PRO A 79 17.35 -11.80 -1.56
CA PRO A 79 17.91 -12.40 -0.35
C PRO A 79 19.10 -11.62 0.22
N ASP A 80 19.84 -10.89 -0.61
CA ASP A 80 21.06 -10.20 -0.22
C ASP A 80 21.36 -8.99 -1.13
N SER A 81 22.25 -8.12 -0.66
CA SER A 81 22.62 -6.88 -1.32
C SER A 81 23.35 -7.09 -2.65
N VAL A 82 24.09 -8.19 -2.83
CA VAL A 82 24.81 -8.48 -4.07
C VAL A 82 23.81 -8.84 -5.17
N THR A 83 22.91 -9.77 -4.89
CA THR A 83 21.82 -10.14 -5.80
C THR A 83 20.93 -8.95 -6.12
N ALA A 84 20.65 -8.10 -5.14
CA ALA A 84 19.87 -6.87 -5.33
C ALA A 84 20.55 -5.84 -6.24
N LYS A 85 21.85 -5.62 -6.10
CA LYS A 85 22.62 -4.74 -6.99
C LYS A 85 22.60 -5.25 -8.43
N CYS A 86 22.85 -6.54 -8.62
CA CYS A 86 22.80 -7.15 -9.95
C CYS A 86 21.43 -6.98 -10.59
N PHE A 87 20.36 -7.28 -9.85
CA PHE A 87 18.99 -7.14 -10.32
C PHE A 87 18.66 -5.69 -10.73
N VAL A 88 19.01 -4.70 -9.90
CA VAL A 88 18.70 -3.29 -10.19
C VAL A 88 19.43 -2.81 -11.45
N ASN A 89 20.69 -3.21 -11.64
CA ASN A 89 21.44 -2.88 -12.85
C ASN A 89 20.83 -3.55 -14.09
N GLU A 90 20.50 -4.83 -14.01
CA GLU A 90 19.91 -5.58 -15.13
C GLU A 90 18.51 -5.05 -15.50
N ILE A 91 17.62 -4.85 -14.53
CA ILE A 91 16.25 -4.39 -14.82
C ILE A 91 16.27 -2.98 -15.39
N SER A 92 17.13 -2.09 -14.89
CA SER A 92 17.26 -0.73 -15.41
C SER A 92 17.79 -0.73 -16.84
N ALA A 93 18.79 -1.55 -17.13
CA ALA A 93 19.32 -1.71 -18.47
C ALA A 93 18.28 -2.29 -19.44
N LEU A 94 17.54 -3.33 -19.03
CA LEU A 94 16.46 -3.93 -19.83
C LEU A 94 15.36 -2.90 -20.13
N LEU A 95 14.86 -2.23 -19.10
CA LEU A 95 13.79 -1.23 -19.24
C LEU A 95 14.21 -0.03 -20.10
N SER A 96 15.48 0.37 -20.04
CA SER A 96 16.02 1.44 -20.90
C SER A 96 15.93 1.11 -22.39
N LYS A 97 15.98 -0.17 -22.78
CA LYS A 97 15.79 -0.61 -24.18
C LYS A 97 14.37 -0.33 -24.68
N GLY A 98 13.39 -0.42 -23.78
CA GLY A 98 11.99 -0.06 -24.04
C GLY A 98 11.69 1.44 -23.89
N GLY A 99 12.70 2.26 -23.59
CA GLY A 99 12.53 3.69 -23.33
C GLY A 99 11.99 4.02 -21.94
N PHE A 100 11.97 3.05 -21.02
CA PHE A 100 11.55 3.25 -19.64
C PHE A 100 12.74 3.63 -18.77
N ARG A 101 12.48 4.45 -17.75
CA ARG A 101 13.48 4.85 -16.75
C ARG A 101 12.93 4.63 -15.36
N MET A 102 13.66 3.86 -14.55
CA MET A 102 13.36 3.69 -13.13
C MET A 102 13.57 5.01 -12.39
N ARG A 103 12.66 5.34 -11.49
CA ARG A 103 12.70 6.56 -10.68
C ARG A 103 12.20 6.27 -9.28
N ASN A 104 12.56 7.13 -8.33
CA ASN A 104 12.18 7.03 -6.93
C ASN A 104 12.55 5.66 -6.32
N CYS A 105 13.72 5.14 -6.69
CA CYS A 105 14.23 3.88 -6.18
C CYS A 105 14.51 4.00 -4.67
N SER A 106 14.03 3.00 -3.93
CA SER A 106 14.13 2.90 -2.48
C SER A 106 14.51 1.49 -2.07
N SER A 107 15.28 1.35 -0.99
CA SER A 107 15.74 0.08 -0.45
C SER A 107 16.04 0.24 1.03
N ASN A 108 15.91 -0.85 1.80
CA ASN A 108 16.39 -0.94 3.18
C ASN A 108 17.90 -1.21 3.28
N ASP A 109 18.61 -1.36 2.15
CA ASP A 109 20.04 -1.63 2.12
C ASP A 109 20.81 -0.47 1.47
N ARG A 110 21.66 0.19 2.27
CA ARG A 110 22.50 1.32 1.84
C ARG A 110 23.50 0.94 0.75
N GLY A 111 23.97 -0.30 0.76
CA GLY A 111 24.84 -0.83 -0.27
C GLY A 111 24.11 -0.90 -1.60
N VAL A 112 22.85 -1.33 -1.63
CA VAL A 112 22.03 -1.33 -2.85
C VAL A 112 21.80 0.10 -3.34
N LEU A 113 21.42 1.02 -2.45
CA LEU A 113 21.20 2.42 -2.81
C LEU A 113 22.44 3.10 -3.43
N SER A 114 23.64 2.76 -2.97
CA SER A 114 24.88 3.33 -3.52
C SER A 114 25.24 2.83 -4.91
N ALA A 115 24.59 1.76 -5.40
CA ALA A 115 24.75 1.26 -6.76
C ALA A 115 23.78 1.91 -7.76
N ILE A 116 22.81 2.70 -7.29
CA ILE A 116 21.79 3.35 -8.13
C ILE A 116 22.22 4.77 -8.45
N ASP A 117 21.89 5.26 -9.65
CA ASP A 117 22.13 6.65 -10.02
C ASP A 117 21.41 7.60 -9.02
N PRO A 118 22.11 8.59 -8.43
CA PRO A 118 21.50 9.52 -7.48
C PRO A 118 20.26 10.25 -7.99
N THR A 119 20.14 10.45 -9.31
CA THR A 119 18.96 11.08 -9.96
C THR A 119 17.75 10.16 -10.04
N GLU A 120 17.92 8.87 -9.77
CA GLU A 120 16.85 7.86 -9.74
C GLU A 120 16.45 7.49 -8.31
N LEU A 121 17.21 7.90 -7.30
CA LEU A 121 16.87 7.69 -5.89
C LEU A 121 15.69 8.54 -5.44
N THR A 122 14.97 8.07 -4.41
CA THR A 122 13.98 8.88 -3.70
C THR A 122 14.61 10.16 -3.12
N SER A 123 13.88 11.27 -3.22
CA SER A 123 14.35 12.62 -2.83
C SER A 123 14.76 12.78 -1.36
N GLY A 124 14.41 11.82 -0.49
CA GLY A 124 14.74 11.81 0.93
C GLY A 124 16.19 11.41 1.25
N VAL A 125 16.93 10.84 0.30
CA VAL A 125 18.30 10.35 0.51
C VAL A 125 19.31 11.42 0.07
N ARG A 126 19.86 12.19 1.02
CA ARG A 126 20.91 13.19 0.73
C ARG A 126 22.30 12.66 1.00
N ASN A 127 22.51 12.01 2.15
CA ASN A 127 23.78 11.35 2.47
C ASN A 127 23.53 9.93 3.00
N LEU A 128 23.86 8.93 2.19
CA LEU A 128 23.73 7.51 2.50
C LEU A 128 24.60 7.02 3.67
N THR A 129 25.57 7.81 4.13
CA THR A 129 26.50 7.40 5.21
C THR A 129 26.09 7.92 6.59
N THR A 130 25.41 9.06 6.66
CA THR A 130 25.11 9.75 7.92
C THR A 130 23.62 9.88 8.22
N ASP A 131 22.78 9.92 7.19
CA ASP A 131 21.37 10.23 7.36
C ASP A 131 20.56 8.94 7.52
N PRO A 132 19.56 8.89 8.42
CA PRO A 132 18.63 7.78 8.48
C PRO A 132 17.91 7.62 7.13
N LEU A 133 17.65 6.38 6.73
CA LEU A 133 16.90 6.11 5.51
C LEU A 133 15.46 6.65 5.64
N PRO A 134 14.86 7.12 4.54
CA PRO A 134 13.58 7.81 4.58
C PRO A 134 12.40 6.86 4.86
N MET A 135 11.32 7.45 5.36
CA MET A 135 10.01 6.82 5.37
C MET A 135 9.44 6.85 3.96
N GLU A 136 9.21 5.68 3.39
CA GLU A 136 8.70 5.51 2.02
C GLU A 136 7.26 5.05 2.02
N ARG A 137 6.64 5.04 0.83
CA ARG A 137 5.29 4.50 0.65
C ARG A 137 5.28 3.49 -0.49
N ALA A 138 4.81 2.28 -0.21
CA ALA A 138 4.61 1.23 -1.19
C ALA A 138 3.11 0.89 -1.26
N LEU A 139 2.47 1.12 -2.40
CA LEU A 139 1.04 0.84 -2.64
C LEU A 139 0.09 1.40 -1.56
N GLY A 140 0.42 2.59 -1.06
CA GLY A 140 -0.35 3.27 -0.02
C GLY A 140 0.04 2.94 1.43
N VAL A 141 0.85 1.91 1.66
CA VAL A 141 1.35 1.55 3.01
C VAL A 141 2.68 2.25 3.27
N GLN A 142 2.87 2.79 4.48
CA GLN A 142 4.17 3.37 4.86
C GLN A 142 5.18 2.27 5.17
N TRP A 143 6.41 2.47 4.73
CA TRP A 143 7.54 1.59 4.96
C TRP A 143 8.70 2.40 5.54
N ASP A 144 9.06 2.08 6.77
CA ASP A 144 10.32 2.54 7.35
C ASP A 144 11.44 1.68 6.78
N THR A 145 12.19 2.26 5.84
CA THR A 145 13.25 1.56 5.13
C THR A 145 14.46 1.29 6.01
N GLU A 146 14.71 2.11 7.04
CA GLU A 146 15.83 1.89 7.97
C GLU A 146 15.61 0.64 8.82
N SER A 147 14.44 0.52 9.46
CA SER A 147 14.13 -0.62 10.31
C SER A 147 13.53 -1.81 9.56
N ASP A 148 13.25 -1.66 8.26
CA ASP A 148 12.54 -2.62 7.41
C ASP A 148 11.16 -3.05 7.96
N THR A 149 10.37 -2.06 8.38
CA THR A 149 9.03 -2.30 8.96
C THR A 149 7.94 -1.49 8.26
N LEU A 150 6.79 -2.10 8.07
CA LEU A 150 5.56 -1.43 7.67
C LEU A 150 4.99 -0.66 8.87
N VAL A 151 4.51 0.55 8.59
CA VAL A 151 3.92 1.47 9.56
C VAL A 151 2.53 1.86 9.08
N ILE A 152 1.58 1.93 10.00
CA ILE A 152 0.25 2.46 9.69
C ILE A 152 0.30 3.97 9.92
N ALA A 153 0.52 4.71 8.83
CA ALA A 153 0.37 6.16 8.84
C ALA A 153 -1.09 6.52 8.99
N PHE A 154 -1.39 7.36 9.96
CA PHE A 154 -2.68 8.03 9.98
C PHE A 154 -2.54 9.37 10.69
N ASN A 155 -3.15 10.38 10.09
CA ASN A 155 -3.43 11.63 10.77
C ASN A 155 -4.92 11.59 11.08
N LEU A 156 -5.27 11.41 12.36
CA LEU A 156 -6.67 11.46 12.78
C LEU A 156 -7.19 12.86 12.44
N PRO A 157 -8.14 12.98 11.51
CA PRO A 157 -8.65 14.29 11.17
C PRO A 157 -9.44 14.82 12.37
N THR A 158 -9.23 16.09 12.72
CA THR A 158 -10.11 16.76 13.68
C THR A 158 -11.48 16.92 13.02
N LYS A 159 -12.44 16.09 13.43
CA LYS A 159 -13.80 16.09 12.87
C LYS A 159 -14.82 16.33 13.98
N PRO A 160 -15.93 17.01 13.67
CA PRO A 160 -17.06 17.13 14.60
C PRO A 160 -17.54 15.75 15.06
N PRO A 161 -18.03 15.61 16.30
CA PRO A 161 -18.66 14.38 16.77
C PRO A 161 -20.03 14.24 16.10
N THR A 162 -20.02 13.77 14.86
CA THR A 162 -21.19 13.48 14.02
C THR A 162 -20.98 12.16 13.30
N ARG A 163 -22.04 11.57 12.72
CA ARG A 163 -21.92 10.34 11.91
C ARG A 163 -20.91 10.49 10.77
N ARG A 164 -20.88 11.65 10.10
CA ARG A 164 -19.90 11.96 9.05
C ARG A 164 -18.48 12.01 9.60
N GLY A 165 -18.29 12.61 10.77
CA GLY A 165 -16.99 12.61 11.46
C GLY A 165 -16.50 11.19 11.75
N VAL A 166 -17.38 10.34 12.26
CA VAL A 166 -17.10 8.92 12.54
C VAL A 166 -16.62 8.19 11.29
N LEU A 167 -17.41 8.25 10.22
CA LEU A 167 -17.06 7.63 8.94
C LEU A 167 -15.72 8.16 8.40
N SER A 168 -15.49 9.47 8.50
CA SER A 168 -14.28 10.11 8.00
C SER A 168 -13.02 9.61 8.70
N CYS A 169 -13.02 9.45 10.02
CA CYS A 169 -11.84 8.93 10.73
C CYS A 169 -11.62 7.43 10.50
N ILE A 170 -12.69 6.64 10.36
CA ILE A 170 -12.56 5.21 9.99
C ILE A 170 -11.93 5.09 8.61
N SER A 171 -12.38 5.91 7.66
CA SER A 171 -11.93 5.87 6.26
C SER A 171 -10.54 6.46 6.05
N SER A 172 -10.03 7.27 6.99
CA SER A 172 -8.67 7.81 6.92
C SER A 172 -7.58 6.78 7.25
N LEU A 173 -7.96 5.63 7.83
CA LEU A 173 -7.04 4.54 8.13
C LEU A 173 -6.96 3.59 6.93
N TYR A 174 -5.85 3.65 6.22
CA TYR A 174 -5.57 2.74 5.10
C TYR A 174 -4.85 1.49 5.61
N ASP A 175 -5.58 0.37 5.66
CA ASP A 175 -5.09 -0.92 6.16
C ASP A 175 -5.44 -2.06 5.17
N PRO A 176 -4.74 -2.17 4.03
CA PRO A 176 -5.05 -3.14 3.00
C PRO A 176 -4.79 -4.60 3.44
N LEU A 177 -3.90 -4.81 4.42
CA LEU A 177 -3.54 -6.13 4.96
C LEU A 177 -4.32 -6.51 6.22
N GLY A 178 -5.12 -5.60 6.76
CA GLY A 178 -5.96 -5.81 7.93
C GLY A 178 -5.19 -5.86 9.26
N PHE A 179 -3.96 -5.37 9.33
CA PHE A 179 -3.13 -5.45 10.53
C PHE A 179 -3.71 -4.72 11.74
N VAL A 180 -4.54 -3.69 11.52
CA VAL A 180 -5.17 -2.91 12.57
C VAL A 180 -6.69 -3.11 12.63
N SER A 181 -7.18 -4.21 12.05
CA SER A 181 -8.58 -4.62 12.12
C SER A 181 -9.17 -4.57 13.56
N PRO A 182 -8.47 -5.02 14.62
CA PRO A 182 -8.98 -4.93 16.00
C PRO A 182 -9.30 -3.50 16.46
N TRP A 183 -8.55 -2.51 15.98
CA TRP A 183 -8.79 -1.10 16.30
C TRP A 183 -9.90 -0.50 15.43
N LEU A 184 -10.08 -0.98 14.20
CA LEU A 184 -11.10 -0.49 13.28
C LEU A 184 -12.51 -0.99 13.64
N ILE A 185 -12.64 -2.21 14.17
CA ILE A 185 -13.95 -2.83 14.42
C ILE A 185 -14.82 -2.03 15.40
N PRO A 186 -14.34 -1.54 16.56
CA PRO A 186 -15.17 -0.74 17.47
C PRO A 186 -15.73 0.53 16.81
N GLY A 187 -14.91 1.23 16.00
CA GLY A 187 -15.35 2.39 15.24
C GLY A 187 -16.41 2.04 14.20
N LYS A 188 -16.23 0.94 13.45
CA LYS A 188 -17.23 0.45 12.50
C LYS A 188 -18.53 0.03 13.19
N CYS A 189 -18.46 -0.56 14.39
CA CYS A 189 -19.64 -0.92 15.19
C CYS A 189 -20.39 0.34 15.65
N LEU A 190 -19.68 1.38 16.10
CA LEU A 190 -20.28 2.67 16.42
C LEU A 190 -20.97 3.27 15.19
N LEU A 191 -20.28 3.33 14.04
CA LEU A 191 -20.88 3.82 12.80
C LEU A 191 -22.16 3.05 12.45
N GLN A 192 -22.15 1.72 12.56
CA GLN A 192 -23.31 0.88 12.31
C GLN A 192 -24.47 1.21 13.27
N SER A 193 -24.20 1.40 14.57
CA SER A 193 -25.25 1.76 15.55
C SER A 193 -25.86 3.13 15.27
N LEU A 194 -25.04 4.11 14.89
CA LEU A 194 -25.51 5.46 14.50
C LEU A 194 -26.38 5.42 13.25
N CYS A 195 -26.00 4.62 12.25
CA CYS A 195 -26.83 4.39 11.06
C CYS A 195 -28.16 3.72 11.41
N LYS A 196 -28.15 2.70 12.29
CA LYS A 196 -29.36 2.00 12.75
C LYS A 196 -30.29 2.93 13.52
N GLY A 197 -29.74 3.82 14.34
CA GLY A 197 -30.48 4.82 15.09
C GLY A 197 -31.02 5.97 14.24
N GLY A 198 -30.72 6.02 12.94
CA GLY A 198 -31.23 7.04 12.03
C GLY A 198 -30.58 8.41 12.19
N LEU A 199 -29.43 8.51 12.90
CA LEU A 199 -28.76 9.79 13.13
C LEU A 199 -28.38 10.47 11.80
N GLY A 200 -28.67 11.76 11.66
CA GLY A 200 -28.27 12.56 10.50
C GLY A 200 -26.75 12.56 10.26
N TRP A 201 -26.32 12.93 9.05
CA TRP A 201 -24.88 12.98 8.73
C TRP A 201 -24.11 13.96 9.60
N ASP A 202 -24.69 15.14 9.82
CA ASP A 202 -24.06 16.28 10.51
C ASP A 202 -24.74 16.59 11.85
N GLU A 203 -25.64 15.70 12.29
CA GLU A 203 -26.27 15.76 13.60
C GLU A 203 -25.28 15.35 14.70
N PRO A 204 -25.24 16.06 15.85
CA PRO A 204 -24.31 15.74 16.93
C PRO A 204 -24.59 14.39 17.58
N LEU A 205 -23.54 13.69 18.01
CA LEU A 205 -23.66 12.48 18.82
C LEU A 205 -24.29 12.82 20.19
N ASN A 206 -25.13 11.90 20.70
CA ASN A 206 -25.53 11.92 22.12
C ASN A 206 -24.32 11.62 23.03
N ASP A 207 -24.48 11.84 24.34
CA ASP A 207 -23.38 11.70 25.31
C ASP A 207 -22.79 10.29 25.37
N ALA A 208 -23.63 9.25 25.22
CA ALA A 208 -23.18 7.86 25.26
C ALA A 208 -22.33 7.50 24.03
N ASP A 209 -22.78 7.88 22.83
CA ASP A 209 -22.06 7.64 21.58
C ASP A 209 -20.81 8.52 21.47
N ARG A 210 -20.86 9.74 22.00
CA ARG A 210 -19.69 10.62 22.10
C ARG A 210 -18.62 10.00 23.01
N THR A 211 -19.01 9.45 24.15
CA THR A 211 -18.08 8.74 25.04
C THR A 211 -17.43 7.54 24.34
N ARG A 212 -18.21 6.74 23.60
CA ARG A 212 -17.69 5.61 22.79
C ARG A 212 -16.72 6.08 21.72
N TRP A 213 -17.04 7.18 21.05
CA TRP A 213 -16.20 7.81 20.04
C TRP A 213 -14.86 8.29 20.62
N ASP A 214 -14.90 9.03 21.72
CA ASP A 214 -13.71 9.59 22.36
C ASP A 214 -12.78 8.47 22.89
N ASN A 215 -13.36 7.41 23.47
CA ASN A 215 -12.61 6.21 23.87
C ASN A 215 -11.96 5.52 22.68
N TRP A 216 -12.68 5.37 21.57
CA TRP A 216 -12.13 4.78 20.35
C TRP A 216 -10.99 5.63 19.76
N LEU A 217 -11.16 6.95 19.68
CA LEU A 217 -10.10 7.86 19.21
C LEU A 217 -8.86 7.80 20.11
N SER A 218 -9.04 7.72 21.42
CA SER A 218 -7.93 7.56 22.38
C SER A 218 -7.15 6.26 22.11
N ASN A 219 -7.86 5.14 21.95
CA ASN A 219 -7.26 3.84 21.63
C ASN A 219 -6.54 3.86 20.28
N LEU A 220 -7.07 4.56 19.28
CA LEU A 220 -6.42 4.68 17.98
C LEU A 220 -5.06 5.35 18.05
N ARG A 221 -4.83 6.30 18.98
CA ARG A 221 -3.53 6.96 19.12
C ARG A 221 -2.40 5.97 19.47
N SER A 222 -2.72 4.82 20.07
CA SER A 222 -1.75 3.76 20.34
C SER A 222 -1.14 3.13 19.07
N LEU A 223 -1.84 3.23 17.93
CA LEU A 223 -1.37 2.67 16.66
C LEU A 223 -0.11 3.36 16.12
N HIS A 224 0.17 4.60 16.53
CA HIS A 224 1.32 5.35 16.01
C HIS A 224 2.67 4.65 16.28
N ASN A 225 2.74 3.83 17.33
CA ASN A 225 3.95 3.10 17.69
C ASN A 225 3.99 1.68 17.12
N LEU A 226 2.93 1.25 16.41
CA LEU A 226 2.81 -0.10 15.92
C LEU A 226 3.61 -0.28 14.63
N ARG A 227 4.50 -1.26 14.64
CA ARG A 227 5.40 -1.58 13.53
C ARG A 227 5.27 -3.06 13.21
N PHE A 228 5.20 -3.37 11.92
CA PHE A 228 5.09 -4.75 11.43
C PHE A 228 6.33 -5.06 10.59
N PRO A 229 7.03 -6.18 10.82
CA PRO A 229 8.10 -6.60 9.91
C PRO A 229 7.57 -6.67 8.47
N ARG A 230 8.24 -6.01 7.51
CA ARG A 230 7.84 -6.09 6.10
C ARG A 230 8.05 -7.50 5.55
N CYS A 231 9.16 -8.13 5.92
CA CYS A 231 9.44 -9.51 5.54
C CYS A 231 8.62 -10.47 6.41
N ILE A 232 7.76 -11.27 5.77
CA ILE A 232 6.97 -12.30 6.47
C ILE A 232 7.82 -13.49 6.93
N LYS A 233 9.02 -13.67 6.37
CA LYS A 233 9.96 -14.69 6.81
C LYS A 233 10.87 -14.08 7.89
N PRO A 234 10.82 -14.55 9.15
CA PRO A 234 11.69 -14.05 10.20
C PRO A 234 13.18 -14.25 9.85
N ARG A 235 14.03 -13.32 10.29
CA ARG A 235 15.47 -13.31 9.93
C ARG A 235 16.22 -14.52 10.46
N GLU A 236 15.75 -15.07 11.57
CA GLU A 236 16.29 -16.21 12.28
C GLU A 236 16.08 -17.53 11.51
N VAL A 237 15.13 -17.54 10.56
CA VAL A 237 14.83 -18.71 9.74
C VAL A 237 15.85 -18.83 8.62
N SER A 238 16.91 -19.61 8.85
CA SER A 238 17.90 -19.92 7.82
C SER A 238 17.40 -20.97 6.81
N GLY A 239 18.02 -21.00 5.62
CA GLY A 239 17.69 -21.98 4.57
C GLY A 239 16.35 -21.76 3.86
N ILE A 240 15.85 -22.83 3.23
CA ILE A 240 14.53 -22.89 2.57
C ILE A 240 13.58 -23.57 3.55
N PRO A 241 12.88 -22.81 4.41
CA PRO A 241 11.98 -23.41 5.39
C PRO A 241 10.78 -24.07 4.71
N HIS A 242 10.25 -25.10 5.34
CA HIS A 242 8.89 -25.52 5.03
C HIS A 242 7.94 -24.46 5.59
N ALA A 243 7.05 -23.92 4.75
CA ALA A 243 6.10 -22.88 5.14
C ALA A 243 4.69 -23.42 5.07
N GLU A 244 3.95 -23.29 6.17
CA GLU A 244 2.54 -23.64 6.28
C GLU A 244 1.70 -22.35 6.39
N LEU A 245 0.56 -22.31 5.69
CA LEU A 245 -0.41 -21.23 5.85
C LEU A 245 -1.54 -21.69 6.77
N HIS A 246 -1.63 -21.10 7.96
CA HIS A 246 -2.66 -21.38 8.95
C HIS A 246 -3.72 -20.30 8.91
N VAL A 247 -4.96 -20.67 8.62
CA VAL A 247 -6.08 -19.75 8.53
C VAL A 247 -7.03 -19.98 9.70
N PHE A 248 -7.22 -18.93 10.50
CA PHE A 248 -8.14 -18.91 11.63
C PHE A 248 -9.34 -18.05 11.26
N CYS A 249 -10.54 -18.49 11.61
CA CYS A 249 -11.75 -17.71 11.48
C CYS A 249 -12.51 -17.71 12.80
N ASP A 250 -13.09 -16.57 13.14
CA ASP A 250 -13.95 -16.41 14.30
C ASP A 250 -15.14 -15.51 13.96
N ALA A 251 -16.29 -15.77 14.59
CA ALA A 251 -17.52 -15.05 14.39
C ALA A 251 -18.27 -14.86 15.71
N SER A 252 -18.75 -13.64 15.90
CA SER A 252 -19.60 -13.24 17.01
C SER A 252 -20.82 -12.49 16.50
N GLU A 253 -21.76 -12.19 17.38
CA GLU A 253 -22.89 -11.29 17.07
C GLU A 253 -22.45 -9.88 16.67
N THR A 254 -21.22 -9.48 17.04
CA THR A 254 -20.70 -8.14 16.76
C THR A 254 -19.92 -8.08 15.45
N ALA A 255 -19.03 -9.05 15.22
CA ALA A 255 -18.13 -9.06 14.08
C ALA A 255 -17.67 -10.48 13.75
N TYR A 256 -17.26 -10.68 12.51
CA TYR A 256 -16.57 -11.88 12.06
C TYR A 256 -15.25 -11.52 11.39
N SER A 257 -14.27 -12.39 11.54
CA SER A 257 -12.92 -12.14 11.04
C SER A 257 -12.23 -13.41 10.58
N VAL A 258 -11.25 -13.21 9.71
CA VAL A 258 -10.31 -14.24 9.26
C VAL A 258 -8.89 -13.69 9.38
N MET A 259 -7.97 -14.53 9.84
CA MET A 259 -6.54 -14.22 9.96
C MET A 259 -5.74 -15.36 9.33
N ALA A 260 -4.73 -15.00 8.55
CA ALA A 260 -3.81 -15.95 7.93
C ALA A 260 -2.39 -15.73 8.47
N TYR A 261 -1.81 -16.77 9.04
CA TYR A 261 -0.44 -16.79 9.55
C TYR A 261 0.42 -17.71 8.70
N ALA A 262 1.63 -17.26 8.36
CA ALA A 262 2.68 -18.11 7.82
C ALA A 262 3.48 -18.69 8.99
N ARG A 263 3.50 -20.02 9.11
CA ARG A 263 4.30 -20.76 10.08
C ARG A 263 5.49 -21.38 9.36
N PHE A 264 6.69 -21.12 9.84
CA PHE A 264 7.93 -21.59 9.25
C PHE A 264 8.53 -22.71 10.11
N LEU A 265 8.90 -23.81 9.45
CA LEU A 265 9.56 -24.94 10.08
C LEU A 265 10.96 -25.16 9.51
N VAL A 266 11.91 -25.42 10.40
CA VAL A 266 13.26 -25.88 10.11
C VAL A 266 13.48 -27.14 10.92
N ASP A 267 13.92 -28.23 10.27
CA ASP A 267 14.11 -29.54 10.89
C ASP A 267 12.89 -30.05 11.69
N ALA A 268 11.69 -29.78 11.15
CA ALA A 268 10.38 -30.09 11.75
C ALA A 268 10.05 -29.33 13.05
N GLU A 269 10.87 -28.37 13.47
CA GLU A 269 10.61 -27.48 14.60
C GLU A 269 10.10 -26.12 14.15
N VAL A 270 9.28 -25.47 14.99
CA VAL A 270 8.75 -24.13 14.68
C VAL A 270 9.85 -23.11 14.86
N SER A 271 10.27 -22.49 13.77
CA SER A 271 11.31 -21.46 13.79
C SER A 271 10.75 -20.04 13.71
N GLY A 272 9.47 -19.91 13.36
CA GLY A 272 8.83 -18.60 13.32
C GLY A 272 7.37 -18.63 12.87
N CYS A 273 6.67 -17.53 13.17
CA CYS A 273 5.30 -17.30 12.73
C CYS A 273 5.13 -15.82 12.39
N SER A 274 4.37 -15.49 11.35
CA SER A 274 4.12 -14.12 10.95
C SER A 274 2.70 -13.96 10.41
N LEU A 275 2.03 -12.87 10.81
CA LEU A 275 0.72 -12.51 10.26
C LEU A 275 0.91 -12.07 8.80
N VAL A 276 0.27 -12.77 7.87
CA VAL A 276 0.31 -12.45 6.44
C VAL A 276 -0.79 -11.45 6.09
N PHE A 277 -1.99 -11.71 6.62
CA PHE A 277 -3.19 -10.97 6.25
C PHE A 277 -4.27 -11.18 7.30
N SER A 278 -5.10 -10.17 7.53
CA SER A 278 -6.39 -10.36 8.17
C SER A 278 -7.49 -9.57 7.49
N LYS A 279 -8.73 -9.97 7.76
CA LYS A 279 -9.91 -9.22 7.35
C LYS A 279 -10.99 -9.38 8.40
N ALA A 280 -11.51 -8.26 8.87
CA ALA A 280 -12.63 -8.23 9.79
C ALA A 280 -13.79 -7.39 9.24
N ARG A 281 -15.00 -7.83 9.52
CA ARG A 281 -16.24 -7.14 9.17
C ARG A 281 -17.19 -7.13 10.37
N VAL A 282 -17.91 -6.03 10.52
CA VAL A 282 -19.01 -5.95 11.49
C VAL A 282 -20.13 -6.87 11.00
N ALA A 283 -20.73 -7.61 11.92
CA ALA A 283 -21.85 -8.50 11.62
C ALA A 283 -23.02 -7.69 11.03
N HIS A 284 -23.74 -8.27 10.08
CA HIS A 284 -24.91 -7.61 9.51
C HIS A 284 -26.04 -7.56 10.54
N LEU A 285 -26.72 -6.41 10.63
CA LEU A 285 -27.89 -6.24 11.50
C LEU A 285 -29.08 -7.13 11.11
N ASN A 286 -29.09 -7.64 9.88
CA ASN A 286 -30.04 -8.63 9.39
C ASN A 286 -29.27 -9.83 8.79
N PRO A 287 -29.13 -10.94 9.53
CA PRO A 287 -28.38 -12.11 9.06
C PRO A 287 -29.06 -12.84 7.88
N PHE A 288 -30.32 -12.54 7.56
CA PHE A 288 -31.11 -13.25 6.55
C PHE A 288 -31.18 -12.59 5.16
N ARG A 289 -30.42 -11.53 4.87
CA ARG A 289 -30.46 -10.85 3.56
C ARG A 289 -29.55 -11.44 2.48
N TYR A 290 -28.86 -12.53 2.79
CA TYR A 290 -28.05 -13.28 1.84
C TYR A 290 -28.42 -14.76 1.90
N GLN A 291 -29.63 -15.08 1.45
CA GLN A 291 -29.98 -16.36 0.82
C GLN A 291 -30.61 -16.06 -0.53
#